data_AF-A0A9P9Z9M2-F1
#
_entry.id   AF-A0A9P9Z9M2-F1
#
_cell.length_a   1.000
_cell.length_b   1.000
_cell.length_c   1.000
_cell.angle_alpha   90.00
_cell.angle_beta   90.00
_cell.angle_gamma   90.00
#
_symmetry.space_group_name_H-M   'P 1'
#
loop_
_entity.id
_entity.type
_entity.pdbx_description
1 polymer ?
#
loop_
_entity_poly.entity_id
_entity_poly.type
_entity_poly.pdbx_seq_one_letter_code
_entity_poly.pdbx_strand_id
1 'polypeptide(L)'
;MALSYSYSYSYSYGRPPPPSNSISRRVYPLPLRLRLRLRRSSFHAQYNKYNPKFRRPYTTVLIVPTGVGASIGGFAGDALPVARALATVADCVISHPNVLNAAMLYWPMPNVLYVEGFALDRFAQGLWALQPVHQNKVGLVLDAGIEEDLRLRHLQVADAARASLGLPIIEYIVTDSPLKIETWFHPKCGNSTGRVKNIDSLLRAVNSLVNHTDVNAIAVVARFPDDDSEDFDSYRQGKGVDLLAGVEAIISHSIVEEFKIPAAHAPANLPFPPSALLSPKSAAEEIGYTFLPCVLAGLSNAPQYVTQPRAFVNGSVVADDVDSVVLPADACGGDATLAFSKSKRPNKPLIITVEENKTVLDDTPNKLGIKTMKVNNYWEAIGVIAAHKAGIDPKSLRKDAIDNLQNPSQLYNPIRDSSTNGKGHYHKVCV
;
A
#
# COMPACT_ATOMS: atom_id res chain seq x y z
N MET A 1 -74.78 -3.23 1.71
CA MET A 1 -75.87 -2.23 1.61
C MET A 1 -75.25 -0.89 1.23
N ALA A 2 -75.90 -0.13 0.34
CA ALA A 2 -75.71 1.29 -0.06
C ALA A 2 -74.28 1.91 0.01
N LEU A 3 -73.66 2.40 -1.08
CA LEU A 3 -74.01 3.62 -1.84
C LEU A 3 -74.09 4.86 -0.91
N SER A 4 -73.44 6.00 -1.12
CA SER A 4 -73.00 6.70 -2.35
C SER A 4 -71.97 7.79 -1.94
N TYR A 5 -71.52 8.80 -2.72
CA TYR A 5 -71.80 9.28 -4.09
C TYR A 5 -70.51 9.92 -4.67
N SER A 6 -70.44 10.09 -5.99
CA SER A 6 -69.37 10.78 -6.72
C SER A 6 -69.64 12.28 -6.89
N TYR A 7 -68.61 13.10 -7.09
CA TYR A 7 -68.66 14.20 -8.06
C TYR A 7 -67.28 14.48 -8.68
N SER A 8 -67.29 14.79 -9.97
CA SER A 8 -66.10 15.11 -10.77
C SER A 8 -66.32 16.45 -11.46
N TYR A 9 -65.27 17.27 -11.61
CA TYR A 9 -65.25 18.33 -12.62
C TYR A 9 -63.86 18.47 -13.21
N SER A 10 -63.82 18.50 -14.54
CA SER A 10 -62.64 18.67 -15.37
C SER A 10 -62.73 19.99 -16.12
N TYR A 11 -61.61 20.68 -16.32
CA TYR A 11 -61.49 21.76 -17.30
C TYR A 11 -60.07 21.79 -17.88
N SER A 12 -59.98 21.96 -19.20
CA SER A 12 -58.73 21.84 -19.96
C SER A 12 -58.66 22.85 -21.12
N TYR A 13 -57.85 23.89 -20.96
CA TYR A 13 -57.35 24.84 -21.98
C TYR A 13 -56.10 25.52 -21.38
N GLY A 14 -55.04 25.95 -22.08
CA GLY A 14 -54.63 25.83 -23.49
C GLY A 14 -53.18 26.38 -23.61
N ARG A 15 -52.40 26.01 -24.63
CA ARG A 15 -50.99 26.45 -24.77
C ARG A 15 -50.86 27.90 -25.27
N PRO A 16 -49.89 28.71 -24.80
CA PRO A 16 -49.49 29.96 -25.43
C PRO A 16 -48.52 29.74 -26.62
N PRO A 17 -48.48 30.64 -27.63
CA PRO A 17 -47.65 30.54 -28.83
C PRO A 17 -46.23 31.16 -28.66
N PRO A 18 -45.28 30.88 -29.58
CA PRO A 18 -43.92 31.42 -29.52
C PRO A 18 -43.79 32.81 -30.17
N PRO A 19 -42.85 33.66 -29.72
CA PRO A 19 -42.53 34.91 -30.39
C PRO A 19 -41.55 34.69 -31.55
N SER A 20 -42.03 34.89 -32.78
CA SER A 20 -41.16 35.12 -33.94
C SER A 20 -40.92 36.62 -34.11
N ASN A 21 -39.66 37.06 -34.26
CA ASN A 21 -39.41 38.32 -34.97
C ASN A 21 -38.08 38.28 -35.73
N SER A 22 -38.18 38.58 -37.02
CA SER A 22 -37.09 38.53 -38.00
C SER A 22 -36.35 39.86 -38.09
N ILE A 23 -35.01 39.83 -38.06
CA ILE A 23 -34.19 40.93 -38.59
C ILE A 23 -33.28 40.37 -39.68
N SER A 24 -33.54 40.81 -40.91
CA SER A 24 -32.74 40.49 -42.09
C SER A 24 -31.38 41.19 -42.03
N ARG A 25 -30.29 40.48 -42.32
CA ARG A 25 -29.04 41.09 -42.84
C ARG A 25 -28.31 40.14 -43.77
N ARG A 26 -27.87 40.71 -44.89
CA ARG A 26 -27.35 40.04 -46.10
C ARG A 26 -26.05 39.29 -45.86
N VAL A 27 -25.88 38.17 -46.56
CA VAL A 27 -24.61 37.48 -46.73
C VAL A 27 -23.86 38.08 -47.92
N TYR A 28 -22.62 38.52 -47.70
CA TYR A 28 -21.58 38.65 -48.75
C TYR A 28 -20.22 38.24 -48.14
N PRO A 29 -19.34 37.54 -48.89
CA PRO A 29 -18.13 36.94 -48.33
C PRO A 29 -16.90 37.86 -48.39
N LEU A 30 -16.06 37.81 -47.36
CA LEU A 30 -14.72 38.43 -47.29
C LEU A 30 -13.74 37.48 -46.55
N PRO A 31 -12.41 37.61 -46.75
CA PRO A 31 -11.71 36.55 -47.47
C PRO A 31 -10.80 35.66 -46.63
N LEU A 32 -10.36 34.57 -47.26
CA LEU A 32 -9.30 33.66 -46.81
C LEU A 32 -8.08 34.43 -46.27
N ARG A 33 -7.85 34.35 -44.95
CA ARG A 33 -6.53 34.56 -44.36
C ARG A 33 -6.04 33.23 -43.80
N LEU A 34 -4.90 32.76 -44.32
CA LEU A 34 -4.17 31.64 -43.75
C LEU A 34 -3.87 31.92 -42.28
N ARG A 35 -4.48 31.15 -41.38
CA ARG A 35 -3.92 30.89 -40.04
C ARG A 35 -3.28 29.52 -40.08
N LEU A 36 -1.96 29.49 -40.25
CA LEU A 36 -1.11 28.34 -39.97
C LEU A 36 -1.37 27.90 -38.51
N ARG A 37 -2.20 26.88 -38.33
CA ARG A 37 -2.30 26.17 -37.05
C ARG A 37 -1.01 25.36 -36.89
N LEU A 38 -0.03 25.96 -36.22
CA LEU A 38 0.99 25.21 -35.50
C LEU A 38 0.27 24.27 -34.54
N ARG A 39 0.09 23.00 -34.93
CA ARG A 39 -0.23 21.91 -34.01
C ARG A 39 0.96 21.79 -33.07
N ARG A 40 0.92 22.50 -31.93
CA ARG A 40 1.66 22.07 -30.74
C ARG A 40 1.08 20.73 -30.34
N SER A 41 1.71 19.66 -30.82
CA SER A 41 1.56 18.33 -30.27
C SER A 41 2.07 18.37 -28.84
N SER A 42 1.16 18.67 -27.90
CA SER A 42 1.39 18.43 -26.48
C SER A 42 1.65 16.94 -26.31
N PHE A 43 2.91 16.58 -26.09
CA PHE A 43 3.32 15.26 -25.63
C PHE A 43 2.78 15.04 -24.21
N HIS A 44 1.48 14.81 -24.09
CA HIS A 44 0.95 14.00 -23.01
C HIS A 44 1.10 12.55 -23.46
N ALA A 45 2.09 11.88 -22.87
CA ALA A 45 2.30 10.46 -23.09
C ALA A 45 1.14 9.68 -22.44
N GLN A 46 0.06 9.48 -23.21
CA GLN A 46 -0.90 8.42 -22.90
C GLN A 46 -0.17 7.09 -23.01
N TYR A 47 0.37 6.62 -21.89
CA TYR A 47 0.99 5.31 -21.74
C TYR A 47 -0.05 4.17 -21.71
N ASN A 48 -1.15 4.31 -22.46
CA ASN A 48 -2.00 3.18 -22.88
C ASN A 48 -1.27 2.40 -23.97
N LYS A 49 -0.15 1.79 -23.58
CA LYS A 49 0.58 0.88 -24.43
C LYS A 49 -0.26 -0.39 -24.53
N TYR A 50 -0.84 -0.62 -25.71
CA TYR A 50 -1.37 -1.92 -26.09
C TYR A 50 -0.27 -2.96 -25.90
N ASN A 51 -0.29 -3.65 -24.76
CA ASN A 51 0.68 -4.68 -24.47
C ASN A 51 0.21 -5.94 -25.22
N PRO A 52 0.92 -6.38 -26.29
CA PRO A 52 0.53 -7.61 -26.96
C PRO A 52 0.65 -8.76 -25.95
N LYS A 53 -0.36 -9.65 -25.90
CA LYS A 53 -0.59 -10.65 -24.83
C LYS A 53 0.45 -11.80 -24.78
N PHE A 54 1.73 -11.51 -24.97
CA PHE A 54 2.84 -12.47 -24.98
C PHE A 54 3.59 -12.57 -23.64
N ARG A 55 3.27 -11.72 -22.66
CA ARG A 55 3.84 -11.77 -21.30
C ARG A 55 2.74 -11.56 -20.26
N ARG A 56 2.84 -12.26 -19.12
CA ARG A 56 1.97 -12.04 -17.96
C ARG A 56 2.27 -10.65 -17.32
N PRO A 57 1.33 -10.05 -16.57
CA PRO A 57 1.61 -8.88 -15.75
C PRO A 57 2.74 -9.18 -14.77
N TYR A 58 3.69 -8.26 -14.64
CA TYR A 58 4.78 -8.36 -13.69
C TYR A 58 4.34 -7.90 -12.30
N THR A 59 4.32 -8.81 -11.32
CA THR A 59 3.88 -8.53 -9.95
C THR A 59 5.05 -8.49 -8.98
N THR A 60 5.19 -7.41 -8.22
CA THR A 60 6.20 -7.31 -7.14
C THR A 60 5.55 -7.13 -5.79
N VAL A 61 6.09 -7.76 -4.76
CA VAL A 61 5.78 -7.46 -3.35
C VAL A 61 6.81 -6.47 -2.82
N LEU A 62 6.39 -5.46 -2.06
CA LEU A 62 7.25 -4.59 -1.24
C LEU A 62 6.89 -4.81 0.23
N ILE A 63 7.88 -5.24 1.03
CA ILE A 63 7.76 -5.49 2.46
C ILE A 63 8.69 -4.54 3.21
N VAL A 64 8.14 -3.79 4.17
CA VAL A 64 8.92 -3.13 5.23
C VAL A 64 8.27 -3.47 6.56
N PRO A 65 8.84 -4.38 7.37
CA PRO A 65 8.17 -4.86 8.57
C PRO A 65 7.80 -3.72 9.53
N THR A 66 6.63 -3.82 10.13
CA THR A 66 6.11 -2.86 11.10
C THR A 66 6.83 -3.02 12.44
N GLY A 67 7.13 -1.91 13.12
CA GLY A 67 7.67 -1.93 14.49
C GLY A 67 9.13 -2.36 14.64
N VAL A 68 9.93 -2.35 13.57
CA VAL A 68 11.36 -2.76 13.60
C VAL A 68 12.36 -1.62 13.32
N GLY A 69 11.92 -0.36 13.35
CA GLY A 69 12.79 0.81 13.12
C GLY A 69 13.47 0.81 11.75
N ALA A 70 12.74 0.43 10.70
CA ALA A 70 13.26 0.44 9.35
C ALA A 70 13.74 1.84 8.93
N SER A 71 14.94 1.92 8.38
CA SER A 71 15.55 3.19 7.96
C SER A 71 14.79 3.89 6.83
N ILE A 72 13.92 3.18 6.10
CA ILE A 72 12.89 3.68 5.20
C ILE A 72 11.64 2.79 5.37
N GLY A 73 10.50 3.37 5.72
CA GLY A 73 9.26 2.68 6.09
C GLY A 73 9.15 2.33 7.58
N GLY A 74 9.93 3.00 8.42
CA GLY A 74 9.81 2.97 9.88
C GLY A 74 9.01 4.15 10.45
N PHE A 75 8.63 5.12 9.60
CA PHE A 75 7.84 6.31 9.95
C PHE A 75 6.61 6.39 9.05
N ALA A 76 5.52 7.03 9.49
CA ALA A 76 4.26 7.00 8.75
C ALA A 76 4.40 7.60 7.34
N GLY A 77 4.52 6.73 6.34
CA GLY A 77 4.58 7.09 4.92
C GLY A 77 5.96 7.31 4.33
N ASP A 78 7.07 7.16 5.07
CA ASP A 78 8.41 7.44 4.51
C ASP A 78 8.87 6.38 3.47
N ALA A 79 8.20 5.23 3.40
CA ALA A 79 8.32 4.25 2.29
C ALA A 79 7.32 4.46 1.13
N LEU A 80 6.31 5.34 1.25
CA LEU A 80 5.36 5.61 0.17
C LEU A 80 6.03 6.07 -1.15
N PRO A 81 7.12 6.88 -1.14
CA PRO A 81 7.87 7.20 -2.35
C PRO A 81 8.47 5.97 -3.05
N VAL A 82 8.90 4.94 -2.28
CA VAL A 82 9.42 3.67 -2.83
C VAL A 82 8.30 2.90 -3.53
N ALA A 83 7.14 2.74 -2.86
CA ALA A 83 5.98 2.09 -3.45
C ALA A 83 5.52 2.80 -4.74
N ARG A 84 5.47 4.14 -4.73
CA ARG A 84 5.16 4.96 -5.92
C ARG A 84 6.15 4.73 -7.05
N ALA A 85 7.45 4.67 -6.78
CA ALA A 85 8.46 4.43 -7.80
C ALA A 85 8.36 3.00 -8.38
N LEU A 86 8.18 1.98 -7.52
CA LEU A 86 7.95 0.59 -7.96
C LEU A 86 6.69 0.44 -8.81
N ALA A 87 5.62 1.16 -8.49
CA ALA A 87 4.38 1.18 -9.26
C ALA A 87 4.55 1.76 -10.68
N THR A 88 5.64 2.48 -10.99
CA THR A 88 5.95 2.92 -12.36
C THR A 88 6.65 1.86 -13.21
N VAL A 89 7.28 0.84 -12.59
CA VAL A 89 8.05 -0.21 -13.28
C VAL A 89 7.35 -1.56 -13.26
N ALA A 90 6.66 -1.94 -12.18
CA ALA A 90 5.84 -3.15 -12.09
C ALA A 90 4.45 -2.97 -12.75
N ASP A 91 3.80 -4.06 -13.16
CA ASP A 91 2.38 -3.99 -13.59
C ASP A 91 1.43 -4.08 -12.39
N CYS A 92 1.83 -4.78 -11.33
CA CYS A 92 1.14 -4.81 -10.04
C CYS A 92 2.18 -4.73 -8.90
N VAL A 93 1.88 -3.94 -7.87
CA VAL A 93 2.63 -3.90 -6.60
C VAL A 93 1.72 -4.39 -5.48
N ILE A 94 2.19 -5.29 -4.64
CA ILE A 94 1.51 -5.71 -3.41
C ILE A 94 2.30 -5.13 -2.24
N SER A 95 1.66 -4.38 -1.35
CA SER A 95 2.28 -3.88 -0.13
C SER A 95 1.23 -3.65 0.96
N HIS A 96 1.69 -3.29 2.15
CA HIS A 96 0.88 -3.33 3.36
C HIS A 96 0.70 -1.94 4.00
N PRO A 97 -0.25 -1.77 4.95
CA PRO A 97 -0.59 -0.48 5.56
C PRO A 97 0.63 0.38 5.93
N ASN A 98 1.61 -0.15 6.66
CA ASN A 98 2.83 0.56 7.08
C ASN A 98 3.67 1.21 5.94
N VAL A 99 3.59 0.72 4.71
CA VAL A 99 4.26 1.35 3.54
C VAL A 99 3.38 2.39 2.84
N LEU A 100 2.06 2.22 2.91
CA LEU A 100 1.08 2.94 2.08
C LEU A 100 0.34 4.05 2.83
N ASN A 101 0.21 3.91 4.15
CA ASN A 101 -0.35 4.90 5.06
C ASN A 101 0.67 6.00 5.35
N ALA A 102 0.23 7.26 5.34
CA ALA A 102 1.04 8.42 5.71
C ALA A 102 0.20 9.38 6.58
N ALA A 103 -0.51 8.82 7.56
CA ALA A 103 -1.47 9.48 8.44
C ALA A 103 -2.53 10.32 7.69
N MET A 104 -2.38 11.64 7.66
CA MET A 104 -3.25 12.56 6.90
C MET A 104 -3.04 12.48 5.38
N LEU A 105 -1.87 12.02 4.94
CA LEU A 105 -1.49 11.93 3.54
C LEU A 105 -1.76 10.52 3.00
N TYR A 106 -2.15 10.44 1.73
CA TYR A 106 -2.14 9.22 0.95
C TYR A 106 -1.87 9.57 -0.51
N TRP A 107 -1.43 8.60 -1.32
CA TRP A 107 -1.23 8.81 -2.75
C TRP A 107 -1.98 7.73 -3.56
N PRO A 108 -2.91 8.11 -4.47
CA PRO A 108 -3.64 7.13 -5.26
C PRO A 108 -2.70 6.45 -6.27
N MET A 109 -2.66 5.12 -6.23
CA MET A 109 -1.88 4.27 -7.13
C MET A 109 -2.79 3.15 -7.65
N PRO A 110 -3.20 3.18 -8.93
CA PRO A 110 -4.24 2.27 -9.45
C PRO A 110 -3.78 0.82 -9.62
N ASN A 111 -2.47 0.55 -9.50
CA ASN A 111 -1.85 -0.76 -9.63
C ASN A 111 -1.13 -1.22 -8.34
N VAL A 112 -1.56 -0.70 -7.18
CA VAL A 112 -1.08 -1.13 -5.87
C VAL A 112 -2.21 -1.81 -5.11
N LEU A 113 -1.97 -3.03 -4.64
CA LEU A 113 -2.86 -3.77 -3.75
C LEU A 113 -2.46 -3.51 -2.29
N TYR A 114 -3.42 -3.02 -1.50
CA TYR A 114 -3.29 -2.71 -0.07
C TYR A 114 -3.64 -3.95 0.76
N VAL A 115 -2.64 -4.69 1.24
CA VAL A 115 -2.81 -6.01 1.87
C VAL A 115 -2.24 -6.00 3.28
N GLU A 116 -3.06 -6.34 4.28
CA GLU A 116 -2.63 -6.43 5.67
C GLU A 116 -1.51 -7.50 5.85
N GLY A 117 -0.65 -7.35 6.86
CA GLY A 117 0.56 -8.16 7.03
C GLY A 117 0.30 -9.67 7.16
N PHE A 118 -0.67 -10.09 7.98
CA PHE A 118 -1.05 -11.50 8.09
C PHE A 118 -1.69 -12.03 6.80
N ALA A 119 -2.54 -11.23 6.14
CA ALA A 119 -3.05 -11.58 4.81
C ALA A 119 -1.92 -11.77 3.79
N LEU A 120 -0.88 -10.95 3.84
CA LEU A 120 0.30 -11.07 3.00
C LEU A 120 1.09 -12.36 3.29
N ASP A 121 1.21 -12.77 4.56
CA ASP A 121 1.82 -14.06 4.93
C ASP A 121 1.00 -15.24 4.39
N ARG A 122 -0.33 -15.25 4.59
CA ARG A 122 -1.20 -16.33 4.10
C ARG A 122 -1.26 -16.38 2.57
N PHE A 123 -1.21 -15.21 1.91
CA PHE A 123 -1.03 -15.10 0.46
C PHE A 123 0.31 -15.68 0.03
N ALA A 124 1.43 -15.27 0.63
CA ALA A 124 2.76 -15.77 0.28
C ALA A 124 2.90 -17.29 0.45
N GLN A 125 2.26 -17.85 1.48
CA GLN A 125 2.12 -19.31 1.71
C GLN A 125 1.26 -20.01 0.65
N GLY A 126 0.49 -19.28 -0.15
CA GLY A 126 -0.40 -19.81 -1.19
C GLY A 126 -1.70 -20.38 -0.63
N LEU A 127 -2.03 -20.04 0.61
CA LEU A 127 -3.29 -20.42 1.24
C LEU A 127 -4.43 -19.52 0.77
N TRP A 128 -4.15 -18.22 0.57
CA TRP A 128 -5.12 -17.23 0.13
C TRP A 128 -4.74 -16.67 -1.25
N ALA A 129 -5.76 -16.27 -2.03
CA ALA A 129 -5.62 -15.39 -3.17
C ALA A 129 -6.15 -13.99 -2.84
N LEU A 130 -5.63 -12.98 -3.54
CA LEU A 130 -6.09 -11.59 -3.43
C LEU A 130 -7.06 -11.32 -4.57
N GLN A 131 -8.27 -10.85 -4.27
CA GLN A 131 -9.27 -10.48 -5.27
C GLN A 131 -9.37 -8.95 -5.37
N PRO A 132 -8.81 -8.32 -6.42
CA PRO A 132 -8.99 -6.89 -6.66
C PRO A 132 -10.48 -6.52 -6.74
N VAL A 133 -10.80 -5.35 -6.20
CA VAL A 133 -12.16 -4.79 -6.17
C VAL A 133 -12.18 -3.41 -6.82
N HIS A 134 -13.35 -2.96 -7.25
CA HIS A 134 -13.57 -1.55 -7.59
C HIS A 134 -13.74 -0.68 -6.34
N GLN A 135 -14.41 -1.21 -5.31
CA GLN A 135 -14.73 -0.48 -4.10
C GLN A 135 -15.14 -1.46 -2.97
N ASN A 136 -14.60 -1.27 -1.77
CA ASN A 136 -15.06 -1.90 -0.54
C ASN A 136 -16.03 -1.00 0.21
N LYS A 137 -16.92 -1.60 1.01
CA LYS A 137 -17.81 -0.95 1.98
C LYS A 137 -17.14 -1.00 3.34
N VAL A 138 -16.70 0.15 3.83
CA VAL A 138 -15.88 0.23 5.04
C VAL A 138 -16.75 0.45 6.28
N GLY A 139 -16.58 -0.41 7.28
CA GLY A 139 -17.11 -0.21 8.63
C GLY A 139 -16.03 0.34 9.56
N LEU A 140 -16.42 1.19 10.50
CA LEU A 140 -15.50 1.87 11.42
C LEU A 140 -15.72 1.40 12.86
N VAL A 141 -14.72 0.77 13.48
CA VAL A 141 -14.73 0.45 14.91
C VAL A 141 -13.96 1.53 15.67
N LEU A 142 -14.59 2.09 16.70
CA LEU A 142 -14.00 3.08 17.60
C LEU A 142 -13.86 2.48 19.00
N ASP A 143 -12.66 2.49 19.57
CA ASP A 143 -12.44 2.08 20.95
C ASP A 143 -13.20 2.96 21.94
N ALA A 144 -13.95 2.35 22.87
CA ALA A 144 -14.64 3.03 23.95
C ALA A 144 -13.70 3.78 24.92
N GLY A 145 -12.40 3.51 24.87
CA GLY A 145 -11.37 4.28 25.58
C GLY A 145 -11.14 5.68 25.01
N ILE A 146 -11.60 5.99 23.80
CA ILE A 146 -11.37 7.28 23.15
C ILE A 146 -12.28 8.37 23.75
N GLU A 147 -11.66 9.46 24.19
CA GLU A 147 -12.30 10.67 24.72
C GLU A 147 -13.32 11.25 23.74
N GLU A 148 -14.37 11.92 24.23
CA GLU A 148 -15.48 12.41 23.40
C GLU A 148 -15.03 13.33 22.26
N ASP A 149 -14.18 14.32 22.54
CA ASP A 149 -13.64 15.24 21.52
C ASP A 149 -12.73 14.53 20.50
N LEU A 150 -11.90 13.58 20.95
CA LEU A 150 -11.00 12.85 20.06
C LEU A 150 -11.78 11.89 19.16
N ARG A 151 -12.82 11.24 19.70
CA ARG A 151 -13.77 10.40 18.96
C ARG A 151 -14.59 11.21 17.96
N LEU A 152 -15.02 12.42 18.32
CA LEU A 152 -15.70 13.34 17.40
C LEU A 152 -14.81 13.71 16.20
N ARG A 153 -13.51 13.94 16.41
CA ARG A 153 -12.56 14.21 15.31
C ARG A 153 -12.46 13.03 14.33
N HIS A 154 -12.43 11.80 14.83
CA HIS A 154 -12.41 10.60 13.98
C HIS A 154 -13.72 10.42 13.19
N LEU A 155 -14.88 10.72 13.79
CA LEU A 155 -16.16 10.74 13.08
C LEU A 155 -16.21 11.83 12.01
N GLN A 156 -15.72 13.04 12.31
CA GLN A 156 -15.60 14.13 11.33
C GLN A 156 -14.68 13.78 10.17
N VAL A 157 -13.61 13.02 10.40
CA VAL A 157 -12.73 12.50 9.34
C VAL A 157 -13.44 11.47 8.47
N ALA A 158 -14.23 10.56 9.06
CA ALA A 158 -15.05 9.62 8.31
C ALA A 158 -16.09 10.35 7.43
N ASP A 159 -16.81 11.33 7.97
CA ASP A 159 -17.78 12.13 7.20
C ASP A 159 -17.11 13.01 6.14
N ALA A 160 -15.94 13.59 6.42
CA ALA A 160 -15.16 14.34 5.43
C ALA A 160 -14.69 13.43 4.27
N ALA A 161 -14.28 12.19 4.56
CA ALA A 161 -13.91 11.21 3.54
C ALA A 161 -15.11 10.75 2.70
N ARG A 162 -16.30 10.56 3.31
CA ARG A 162 -17.55 10.30 2.59
C ARG A 162 -17.89 11.46 1.64
N ALA A 163 -17.90 12.69 2.15
CA ALA A 163 -18.34 13.87 1.42
C ALA A 163 -17.35 14.35 0.35
N SER A 164 -16.04 14.28 0.61
CA SER A 164 -15.00 14.89 -0.23
C SER A 164 -14.30 13.90 -1.15
N LEU A 165 -14.17 12.65 -0.73
CA LEU A 165 -13.48 11.58 -1.48
C LEU A 165 -14.45 10.54 -2.05
N GLY A 166 -15.73 10.56 -1.65
CA GLY A 166 -16.75 9.61 -2.09
C GLY A 166 -16.57 8.19 -1.53
N LEU A 167 -15.86 8.04 -0.40
CA LEU A 167 -15.62 6.72 0.19
C LEU A 167 -16.89 6.18 0.88
N PRO A 168 -17.30 4.93 0.61
CA PRO A 168 -18.52 4.35 1.15
C PRO A 168 -18.27 3.79 2.56
N ILE A 169 -18.08 4.70 3.50
CA ILE A 169 -18.03 4.40 4.92
C ILE A 169 -19.49 4.28 5.36
N ILE A 170 -19.90 3.06 5.68
CA ILE A 170 -21.32 2.68 5.80
C ILE A 170 -21.83 2.96 7.21
N GLU A 171 -21.15 2.41 8.21
CA GLU A 171 -21.57 2.41 9.60
C GLU A 171 -20.36 2.44 10.53
N TYR A 172 -20.55 2.95 11.75
CA TYR A 172 -19.55 2.88 12.81
C TYR A 172 -20.15 2.24 14.05
N ILE A 173 -19.29 1.59 14.84
CA ILE A 173 -19.64 1.02 16.15
C ILE A 173 -18.59 1.43 17.17
N VAL A 174 -19.00 1.59 18.42
CA VAL A 174 -18.09 1.75 19.56
C VAL A 174 -17.95 0.40 20.26
N THR A 175 -16.74 0.02 20.67
CA THR A 175 -16.51 -1.24 21.39
C THR A 175 -17.28 -1.27 22.72
N ASP A 176 -17.66 -2.46 23.23
CA ASP A 176 -18.46 -2.54 24.48
C ASP A 176 -17.63 -2.34 25.76
N SER A 177 -16.31 -2.30 25.62
CA SER A 177 -15.35 -1.97 26.67
C SER A 177 -14.07 -1.37 26.07
N PRO A 178 -13.38 -0.44 26.77
CA PRO A 178 -12.10 0.11 26.32
C PRO A 178 -11.07 -0.98 26.06
N LEU A 179 -10.30 -0.89 24.96
CA LEU A 179 -9.35 -1.92 24.55
C LEU A 179 -8.15 -2.06 25.51
N LYS A 180 -7.78 -0.96 26.18
CA LYS A 180 -6.70 -0.84 27.18
C LYS A 180 -5.37 -1.41 26.64
N ILE A 181 -4.80 -0.68 25.69
CA ILE A 181 -3.52 -1.01 25.06
C ILE A 181 -2.36 -0.80 26.04
N GLU A 182 -1.39 -1.70 25.98
CA GLU A 182 -0.07 -1.60 26.60
C GLU A 182 1.00 -1.85 25.53
N THR A 183 2.02 -1.00 25.46
CA THR A 183 3.13 -1.08 24.49
C THR A 183 4.48 -1.19 25.22
N TRP A 184 5.44 -1.87 24.61
CA TRP A 184 6.84 -1.93 25.09
C TRP A 184 7.80 -2.41 23.98
N PHE A 185 9.08 -2.09 24.11
CA PHE A 185 10.12 -2.69 23.25
C PHE A 185 10.51 -4.09 23.73
N HIS A 186 10.67 -5.05 22.82
CA HIS A 186 11.08 -6.40 23.17
C HIS A 186 12.56 -6.42 23.61
N PRO A 187 12.88 -6.87 24.85
CA PRO A 187 14.17 -6.60 25.49
C PRO A 187 15.39 -7.27 24.85
N LYS A 188 15.19 -8.18 23.88
CA LYS A 188 16.28 -8.88 23.17
C LYS A 188 16.58 -8.35 21.78
N CYS A 189 15.60 -7.76 21.10
CA CYS A 189 15.72 -7.37 19.69
C CYS A 189 15.14 -5.99 19.37
N GLY A 190 14.69 -5.22 20.36
CA GLY A 190 14.39 -3.78 20.22
C GLY A 190 13.15 -3.44 19.39
N ASN A 191 12.48 -4.41 18.76
CA ASN A 191 11.23 -4.16 18.04
C ASN A 191 10.11 -3.80 19.02
N SER A 192 9.18 -2.97 18.59
CA SER A 192 7.98 -2.68 19.37
C SER A 192 7.03 -3.88 19.38
N THR A 193 6.33 -4.03 20.50
CA THR A 193 5.32 -5.05 20.72
C THR A 193 4.39 -4.59 21.85
N GLY A 194 3.44 -5.42 22.25
CA GLY A 194 2.56 -5.09 23.36
C GLY A 194 1.37 -6.02 23.49
N ARG A 195 0.29 -5.51 24.08
CA ARG A 195 -0.95 -6.24 24.34
C ARG A 195 -2.19 -5.34 24.22
N VAL A 196 -3.24 -5.90 23.63
CA VAL A 196 -4.62 -5.42 23.78
C VAL A 196 -5.28 -6.24 24.89
N LYS A 197 -5.72 -5.64 26.00
CA LYS A 197 -6.31 -6.41 27.12
C LYS A 197 -7.67 -7.00 26.78
N ASN A 198 -8.53 -6.19 26.15
CA ASN A 198 -9.91 -6.53 25.86
C ASN A 198 -10.08 -6.77 24.35
N ILE A 199 -9.27 -7.67 23.77
CA ILE A 199 -9.33 -7.98 22.32
C ILE A 199 -10.68 -8.60 21.91
N ASP A 200 -11.35 -9.28 22.84
CA ASP A 200 -12.71 -9.81 22.70
C ASP A 200 -13.76 -8.72 22.44
N SER A 201 -13.59 -7.54 23.05
CA SER A 201 -14.43 -6.34 22.83
C SER A 201 -14.31 -5.83 21.40
N LEU A 202 -13.08 -5.83 20.84
CA LEU A 202 -12.84 -5.53 19.43
C LEU A 202 -13.51 -6.55 18.51
N LEU A 203 -13.29 -7.85 18.75
CA LEU A 203 -13.83 -8.90 17.89
C LEU A 203 -15.36 -8.95 17.93
N ARG A 204 -16.01 -8.69 19.08
CA ARG A 204 -17.48 -8.53 19.15
C ARG A 204 -17.98 -7.34 18.32
N ALA A 205 -17.29 -6.20 18.39
CA ALA A 205 -17.67 -5.01 17.62
C ALA A 205 -17.56 -5.25 16.10
N VAL A 206 -16.47 -5.89 15.65
CA VAL A 206 -16.31 -6.28 14.24
C VAL A 206 -17.35 -7.32 13.82
N ASN A 207 -17.58 -8.34 14.63
CA ASN A 207 -18.60 -9.37 14.36
C ASN A 207 -19.99 -8.76 14.20
N SER A 208 -20.32 -7.71 14.97
CA SER A 208 -21.57 -6.97 14.81
C SER A 208 -21.67 -6.31 13.44
N LEU A 209 -20.65 -5.53 13.03
CA LEU A 209 -20.63 -4.89 11.71
C LEU A 209 -20.73 -5.92 10.57
N VAL A 210 -19.92 -6.99 10.61
CA VAL A 210 -19.84 -7.98 9.53
C VAL A 210 -21.13 -8.82 9.37
N ASN A 211 -21.86 -9.10 10.45
CA ASN A 211 -23.08 -9.93 10.38
C ASN A 211 -24.39 -9.13 10.28
N HIS A 212 -24.40 -7.85 10.66
CA HIS A 212 -25.62 -7.02 10.64
C HIS A 212 -25.62 -5.94 9.55
N THR A 213 -24.49 -5.70 8.89
CA THR A 213 -24.34 -4.67 7.85
C THR A 213 -23.63 -5.26 6.62
N ASP A 214 -23.76 -4.63 5.46
CA ASP A 214 -23.07 -5.04 4.23
C ASP A 214 -21.63 -4.47 4.16
N VAL A 215 -20.89 -4.58 5.27
CA VAL A 215 -19.49 -4.15 5.40
C VAL A 215 -18.57 -5.29 5.02
N ASN A 216 -17.56 -4.98 4.20
CA ASN A 216 -16.55 -5.95 3.75
C ASN A 216 -15.10 -5.49 3.94
N ALA A 217 -14.87 -4.37 4.62
CA ALA A 217 -13.56 -3.95 5.09
C ALA A 217 -13.68 -3.17 6.41
N ILE A 218 -12.68 -3.28 7.31
CA ILE A 218 -12.76 -2.75 8.67
C ILE A 218 -11.63 -1.75 8.94
N ALA A 219 -11.99 -0.50 9.23
CA ALA A 219 -11.10 0.47 9.84
C ALA A 219 -11.28 0.40 11.37
N VAL A 220 -10.17 0.36 12.13
CA VAL A 220 -10.19 0.43 13.60
C VAL A 220 -9.46 1.66 14.06
N VAL A 221 -10.05 2.42 14.97
CA VAL A 221 -9.37 3.45 15.75
C VAL A 221 -9.29 2.98 17.19
N ALA A 222 -8.07 2.89 17.74
CA ALA A 222 -7.84 2.43 19.10
C ALA A 222 -7.14 3.50 19.95
N ARG A 223 -7.49 3.60 21.25
CA ARG A 223 -6.84 4.55 22.17
C ARG A 223 -5.55 3.93 22.68
N PHE A 224 -4.42 4.48 22.22
CA PHE A 224 -3.10 4.16 22.77
C PHE A 224 -2.84 5.00 24.03
N PRO A 225 -1.93 4.59 24.93
CA PRO A 225 -1.47 5.45 26.00
C PRO A 225 -0.77 6.69 25.43
N ASP A 226 -0.95 7.85 26.07
CA ASP A 226 -0.08 9.00 25.83
C ASP A 226 1.29 8.70 26.44
N ASP A 227 2.37 8.98 25.70
CA ASP A 227 3.75 8.75 26.13
C ASP A 227 4.59 10.01 25.92
N ASP A 228 5.25 10.47 26.99
CA ASP A 228 6.16 11.61 27.04
C ASP A 228 7.63 11.15 27.20
N SER A 229 7.95 9.93 26.76
CA SER A 229 9.29 9.32 26.89
C SER A 229 10.36 9.87 25.94
N GLU A 230 11.63 9.72 26.32
CA GLU A 230 12.78 10.05 25.47
C GLU A 230 12.83 9.21 24.17
N ASP A 231 12.26 8.00 24.19
CA ASP A 231 12.12 7.13 23.01
C ASP A 231 11.11 7.71 22.02
N PHE A 232 9.99 8.25 22.51
CA PHE A 232 8.98 8.91 21.69
C PHE A 232 9.51 10.21 21.05
N ASP A 233 10.25 11.02 21.80
CA ASP A 233 10.93 12.21 21.24
C ASP A 233 12.02 11.83 20.23
N SER A 234 12.72 10.70 20.44
CA SER A 234 13.67 10.16 19.46
C SER A 234 12.99 9.74 18.17
N TYR A 235 11.82 9.11 18.26
CA TYR A 235 10.97 8.77 17.12
C TYR A 235 10.54 10.01 16.34
N ARG A 236 10.05 11.04 17.02
CA ARG A 236 9.67 12.33 16.38
C ARG A 236 10.86 13.02 15.71
N GLN A 237 12.09 12.80 16.18
CA GLN A 237 13.33 13.24 15.53
C GLN A 237 13.82 12.32 14.38
N GLY A 238 13.03 11.32 13.97
CA GLY A 238 13.34 10.43 12.86
C GLY A 238 14.36 9.34 13.19
N LYS A 239 14.42 8.89 14.45
CA LYS A 239 15.36 7.88 14.98
C LYS A 239 14.60 6.81 15.77
N GLY A 240 15.19 5.63 15.94
CA GLY A 240 14.61 4.58 16.78
C GLY A 240 13.44 3.85 16.13
N VAL A 241 12.52 3.37 16.97
CA VAL A 241 11.45 2.44 16.60
C VAL A 241 10.11 3.03 17.05
N ASP A 242 9.10 3.00 16.18
CA ASP A 242 7.71 3.33 16.58
C ASP A 242 7.23 2.34 17.65
N LEU A 243 6.91 2.85 18.84
CA LEU A 243 6.44 2.07 19.98
C LEU A 243 4.99 1.54 19.79
N LEU A 244 4.17 2.19 18.97
CA LEU A 244 2.75 1.87 18.76
C LEU A 244 2.56 0.76 17.73
N ALA A 245 3.36 0.82 16.65
CA ALA A 245 3.37 -0.08 15.50
C ALA A 245 3.20 -1.58 15.83
N GLY A 246 3.85 -2.07 16.89
CA GLY A 246 3.76 -3.48 17.30
C GLY A 246 2.36 -3.91 17.74
N VAL A 247 1.60 -3.06 18.44
CA VAL A 247 0.22 -3.36 18.85
C VAL A 247 -0.79 -3.04 17.76
N GLU A 248 -0.52 -2.00 16.97
CA GLU A 248 -1.27 -1.73 15.74
C GLU A 248 -1.33 -2.97 14.83
N ALA A 249 -0.19 -3.61 14.58
CA ALA A 249 -0.13 -4.86 13.83
C ALA A 249 -1.01 -5.97 14.46
N ILE A 250 -0.98 -6.15 15.79
CA ILE A 250 -1.81 -7.13 16.52
C ILE A 250 -3.32 -6.87 16.29
N ILE A 251 -3.75 -5.61 16.31
CA ILE A 251 -5.15 -5.19 16.14
C ILE A 251 -5.68 -5.61 14.76
N SER A 252 -4.97 -5.25 13.69
CA SER A 252 -5.40 -5.60 12.32
C SER A 252 -5.25 -7.10 12.04
N HIS A 253 -4.17 -7.72 12.52
CA HIS A 253 -3.92 -9.16 12.38
C HIS A 253 -5.06 -9.99 12.97
N SER A 254 -5.49 -9.69 14.21
CA SER A 254 -6.56 -10.44 14.88
C SER A 254 -7.90 -10.38 14.11
N ILE A 255 -8.19 -9.26 13.44
CA ILE A 255 -9.40 -9.09 12.63
C ILE A 255 -9.30 -9.87 11.31
N VAL A 256 -8.18 -9.74 10.62
CA VAL A 256 -7.93 -10.46 9.37
C VAL A 256 -7.86 -11.96 9.61
N GLU A 257 -7.33 -12.39 10.75
CA GLU A 257 -7.30 -13.78 11.18
C GLU A 257 -8.70 -14.31 11.50
N GLU A 258 -9.53 -13.60 12.25
CA GLU A 258 -10.87 -14.12 12.57
C GLU A 258 -11.82 -14.04 11.36
N PHE A 259 -11.96 -12.86 10.76
CA PHE A 259 -13.04 -12.55 9.80
C PHE A 259 -12.66 -12.72 8.33
N LYS A 260 -11.36 -12.87 8.01
CA LYS A 260 -10.84 -13.06 6.64
C LYS A 260 -11.21 -11.94 5.65
N ILE A 261 -11.45 -10.73 6.14
CA ILE A 261 -11.71 -9.52 5.33
C ILE A 261 -10.59 -8.48 5.53
N PRO A 262 -10.38 -7.54 4.59
CA PRO A 262 -9.40 -6.46 4.76
C PRO A 262 -9.64 -5.62 6.01
N ALA A 263 -8.58 -5.40 6.80
CA ALA A 263 -8.63 -4.52 7.95
C ALA A 263 -7.32 -3.73 8.12
N ALA A 264 -7.44 -2.53 8.70
CA ALA A 264 -6.30 -1.69 9.06
C ALA A 264 -6.68 -0.77 10.25
N HIS A 265 -5.64 -0.31 10.95
CA HIS A 265 -5.71 0.44 12.19
C HIS A 265 -5.32 1.92 11.99
N ALA A 266 -5.75 2.76 12.91
CA ALA A 266 -5.19 4.07 13.20
C ALA A 266 -5.09 4.24 14.74
N PRO A 267 -4.05 4.90 15.27
CA PRO A 267 -4.00 5.26 16.67
C PRO A 267 -4.82 6.54 16.91
N ALA A 268 -5.60 6.55 17.98
CA ALA A 268 -6.15 7.76 18.58
C ALA A 268 -5.20 8.22 19.69
N ASN A 269 -4.42 9.25 19.38
CA ASN A 269 -3.52 9.92 20.32
C ASN A 269 -3.97 11.37 20.49
N LEU A 270 -3.59 12.01 21.61
CA LEU A 270 -3.69 13.45 21.73
C LEU A 270 -2.66 14.14 20.82
N PRO A 271 -2.99 15.28 20.18
CA PRO A 271 -2.06 16.00 19.33
C PRO A 271 -0.97 16.67 20.17
N PHE A 272 0.28 16.53 19.75
CA PHE A 272 1.42 17.16 20.44
C PHE A 272 1.53 18.66 20.11
N PRO A 273 2.19 19.45 20.97
CA PRO A 273 2.62 20.80 20.61
C PRO A 273 3.57 20.77 19.39
N PRO A 274 3.44 21.73 18.44
CA PRO A 274 4.35 21.81 17.30
C PRO A 274 5.82 21.93 17.71
N SER A 275 6.67 21.08 17.12
CA SER A 275 8.12 21.04 17.42
C SER A 275 8.96 21.48 16.24
N ALA A 276 9.94 22.37 16.47
CA ALA A 276 10.93 22.77 15.48
C ALA A 276 12.03 21.71 15.25
N LEU A 277 12.08 20.66 16.08
CA LEU A 277 13.03 19.55 15.97
C LEU A 277 12.41 18.30 15.29
N LEU A 278 11.16 18.41 14.85
CA LEU A 278 10.42 17.36 14.16
C LEU A 278 11.11 16.96 12.85
N SER A 279 11.28 15.66 12.64
CA SER A 279 11.84 15.13 11.40
C SER A 279 10.84 15.21 10.24
N PRO A 280 11.27 15.52 9.00
CA PRO A 280 10.43 15.39 7.82
C PRO A 280 9.86 13.99 7.59
N LYS A 281 10.41 12.94 8.24
CA LYS A 281 9.91 11.57 8.15
C LYS A 281 8.64 11.31 8.97
N SER A 282 8.58 11.86 10.17
CA SER A 282 7.44 11.76 11.12
C SER A 282 6.44 12.91 10.94
N ALA A 283 6.80 13.96 10.20
CA ALA A 283 5.96 15.15 10.04
C ALA A 283 4.56 14.89 9.43
N ALA A 284 4.35 13.77 8.74
CA ALA A 284 3.02 13.38 8.24
C ALA A 284 1.99 13.14 9.36
N GLU A 285 2.47 12.76 10.54
CA GLU A 285 1.69 12.38 11.74
C GLU A 285 1.18 13.61 12.50
N GLU A 286 1.88 14.75 12.35
CA GLU A 286 1.66 15.99 13.10
C GLU A 286 0.78 17.01 12.33
N ILE A 287 0.56 16.78 11.02
CA ILE A 287 -0.22 17.70 10.15
C ILE A 287 -1.74 17.46 10.17
N GLY A 288 -2.25 16.85 11.24
CA GLY A 288 -3.68 16.70 11.51
C GLY A 288 -3.97 16.02 12.84
N TYR A 289 -5.25 15.77 13.12
CA TYR A 289 -5.70 15.23 14.41
C TYR A 289 -5.80 13.69 14.45
N THR A 290 -5.63 13.00 13.32
CA THR A 290 -5.90 11.56 13.20
C THR A 290 -5.07 10.94 12.08
N PHE A 291 -4.76 9.65 12.17
CA PHE A 291 -4.10 8.88 11.10
C PHE A 291 -5.11 8.22 10.13
N LEU A 292 -6.40 8.29 10.47
CA LEU A 292 -7.50 7.60 9.81
C LEU A 292 -7.71 7.88 8.28
N PRO A 293 -7.38 9.05 7.70
CA PRO A 293 -7.68 9.31 6.28
C PRO A 293 -7.00 8.34 5.31
N CYS A 294 -5.72 8.03 5.52
CA CYS A 294 -4.98 7.12 4.66
C CYS A 294 -5.49 5.67 4.78
N VAL A 295 -5.90 5.26 5.99
CA VAL A 295 -6.51 3.97 6.29
C VAL A 295 -7.83 3.81 5.54
N LEU A 296 -8.71 4.81 5.60
CA LEU A 296 -9.98 4.80 4.86
C LEU A 296 -9.75 4.75 3.34
N ALA A 297 -8.79 5.53 2.84
CA ALA A 297 -8.44 5.53 1.41
C ALA A 297 -7.90 4.16 0.95
N GLY A 298 -6.97 3.54 1.69
CA GLY A 298 -6.41 2.23 1.37
C GLY A 298 -7.40 1.08 1.50
N LEU A 299 -8.23 1.08 2.56
CA LEU A 299 -9.28 0.07 2.71
C LEU A 299 -10.36 0.17 1.65
N SER A 300 -10.62 1.35 1.08
CA SER A 300 -11.64 1.54 0.04
C SER A 300 -11.36 0.73 -1.24
N ASN A 301 -10.11 0.34 -1.51
CA ASN A 301 -9.71 -0.45 -2.69
C ASN A 301 -8.85 -1.69 -2.37
N ALA A 302 -8.65 -2.02 -1.09
CA ALA A 302 -7.95 -3.24 -0.66
C ALA A 302 -8.57 -4.51 -1.29
N PRO A 303 -7.79 -5.45 -1.83
CA PRO A 303 -8.35 -6.68 -2.39
C PRO A 303 -9.00 -7.52 -1.31
N GLN A 304 -10.13 -8.16 -1.64
CA GLN A 304 -10.77 -9.15 -0.77
C GLN A 304 -9.94 -10.44 -0.72
N TYR A 305 -10.03 -11.19 0.38
CA TYR A 305 -9.22 -12.40 0.57
C TYR A 305 -10.04 -13.66 0.22
N VAL A 306 -9.56 -14.44 -0.75
CA VAL A 306 -10.19 -15.70 -1.15
C VAL A 306 -9.43 -16.85 -0.51
N THR A 307 -10.04 -17.53 0.45
CA THR A 307 -9.39 -18.56 1.29
C THR A 307 -9.59 -19.99 0.79
N GLN A 308 -10.47 -20.19 -0.20
CA GLN A 308 -10.76 -21.51 -0.77
C GLN A 308 -10.21 -21.59 -2.21
N PRO A 309 -9.25 -22.49 -2.51
CA PRO A 309 -8.66 -22.61 -3.86
C PRO A 309 -9.67 -22.89 -4.99
N ARG A 310 -10.80 -23.54 -4.68
CA ARG A 310 -11.89 -23.79 -5.64
C ARG A 310 -12.74 -22.55 -5.95
N ALA A 311 -12.63 -21.51 -5.13
CA ALA A 311 -13.34 -20.24 -5.29
C ALA A 311 -12.45 -19.14 -5.90
N PHE A 312 -11.22 -19.45 -6.31
CA PHE A 312 -10.36 -18.51 -7.04
C PHE A 312 -11.03 -18.17 -8.38
N VAL A 313 -11.47 -16.92 -8.53
CA VAL A 313 -12.16 -16.46 -9.73
C VAL A 313 -11.17 -15.89 -10.75
N ASN A 314 -11.61 -15.75 -12.00
CA ASN A 314 -10.78 -15.17 -13.05
C ASN A 314 -10.42 -13.72 -12.70
N GLY A 315 -9.14 -13.43 -12.50
CA GLY A 315 -8.63 -12.12 -12.06
C GLY A 315 -8.23 -12.03 -10.58
N SER A 316 -8.39 -13.10 -9.78
CA SER A 316 -7.69 -13.20 -8.49
C SER A 316 -6.17 -13.30 -8.72
N VAL A 317 -5.37 -12.60 -7.92
CA VAL A 317 -3.91 -12.70 -7.89
C VAL A 317 -3.53 -13.80 -6.91
N VAL A 318 -2.72 -14.77 -7.35
CA VAL A 318 -2.19 -15.86 -6.52
C VAL A 318 -0.69 -15.69 -6.26
N ALA A 319 -0.17 -16.42 -5.28
CA ALA A 319 1.24 -16.35 -4.88
C ALA A 319 2.23 -16.72 -6.00
N ASP A 320 1.80 -17.51 -6.98
CA ASP A 320 2.54 -17.90 -8.18
C ASP A 320 2.63 -16.77 -9.22
N ASP A 321 1.80 -15.73 -9.12
CA ASP A 321 1.85 -14.52 -9.97
C ASP A 321 2.98 -13.57 -9.59
N VAL A 322 3.59 -13.72 -8.41
CA VAL A 322 4.68 -12.87 -7.93
C VAL A 322 5.97 -13.17 -8.68
N ASP A 323 6.57 -12.14 -9.30
CA ASP A 323 7.86 -12.19 -9.99
C ASP A 323 9.02 -11.72 -9.09
N SER A 324 8.78 -10.80 -8.16
CA SER A 324 9.80 -10.32 -7.21
C SER A 324 9.26 -9.93 -5.84
N VAL A 325 10.15 -9.94 -4.84
CA VAL A 325 9.89 -9.48 -3.47
C VAL A 325 11.02 -8.54 -3.06
N VAL A 326 10.71 -7.33 -2.61
CA VAL A 326 11.70 -6.33 -2.14
C VAL A 326 11.54 -6.13 -0.63
N LEU A 327 12.64 -6.22 0.12
CA LEU A 327 12.64 -6.07 1.58
C LEU A 327 14.00 -5.63 2.16
N PRO A 328 14.06 -5.15 3.42
CA PRO A 328 15.30 -4.97 4.20
C PRO A 328 16.21 -6.21 4.22
N ALA A 329 17.52 -6.00 4.13
CA ALA A 329 18.50 -7.09 4.11
C ALA A 329 18.65 -7.84 5.45
N ASP A 330 18.19 -7.26 6.56
CA ASP A 330 18.25 -7.83 7.91
C ASP A 330 16.89 -8.35 8.43
N ALA A 331 15.82 -8.27 7.62
CA ALA A 331 14.47 -8.68 8.00
C ALA A 331 13.90 -9.83 7.16
N CYS A 332 14.73 -10.79 6.73
CA CYS A 332 14.29 -11.90 5.89
C CYS A 332 13.58 -13.04 6.65
N GLY A 333 13.42 -12.92 7.97
CA GLY A 333 12.83 -13.93 8.86
C GLY A 333 11.30 -14.03 8.83
N GLY A 334 10.60 -13.03 8.27
CA GLY A 334 9.14 -12.99 8.22
C GLY A 334 8.50 -14.13 7.41
N ASP A 335 7.30 -14.55 7.82
CA ASP A 335 6.56 -15.69 7.28
C ASP A 335 6.41 -15.61 5.74
N ALA A 336 6.05 -14.44 5.20
CA ALA A 336 5.97 -14.22 3.75
C ALA A 336 7.30 -14.48 3.02
N THR A 337 8.40 -13.95 3.54
CA THR A 337 9.74 -14.13 2.96
C THR A 337 10.18 -15.60 3.02
N LEU A 338 9.93 -16.27 4.15
CA LEU A 338 10.19 -17.70 4.30
C LEU A 338 9.33 -18.54 3.34
N ALA A 339 8.07 -18.18 3.12
CA ALA A 339 7.20 -18.84 2.16
C ALA A 339 7.67 -18.65 0.71
N PHE A 340 7.94 -17.42 0.28
CA PHE A 340 8.45 -17.13 -1.07
C PHE A 340 9.84 -17.76 -1.33
N SER A 341 10.70 -17.85 -0.31
CA SER A 341 12.03 -18.45 -0.45
C SER A 341 12.03 -19.98 -0.46
N LYS A 342 11.18 -20.64 0.31
CA LYS A 342 11.13 -22.12 0.44
C LYS A 342 10.19 -22.79 -0.56
N SER A 343 9.41 -22.02 -1.32
CA SER A 343 8.35 -22.57 -2.16
C SER A 343 8.85 -23.54 -3.24
N LYS A 344 8.13 -24.67 -3.38
CA LYS A 344 8.28 -25.66 -4.46
C LYS A 344 7.52 -25.26 -5.75
N ARG A 345 7.03 -24.01 -5.83
CA ARG A 345 6.31 -23.47 -7.00
C ARG A 345 7.17 -23.52 -8.28
N PRO A 346 6.53 -23.64 -9.46
CA PRO A 346 7.23 -23.54 -10.74
C PRO A 346 7.91 -22.18 -10.93
N ASN A 347 7.24 -21.10 -10.49
CA ASN A 347 7.78 -19.74 -10.50
C ASN A 347 8.18 -19.34 -9.08
N LYS A 348 9.48 -19.34 -8.78
CA LYS A 348 10.03 -18.77 -7.55
C LYS A 348 10.40 -17.30 -7.80
N PRO A 349 9.89 -16.34 -7.00
CA PRO A 349 10.16 -14.92 -7.21
C PRO A 349 11.62 -14.56 -6.93
N LEU A 350 12.08 -13.51 -7.61
CA LEU A 350 13.37 -12.87 -7.33
C LEU A 350 13.27 -12.07 -6.02
N ILE A 351 13.88 -12.58 -4.95
CA ILE A 351 13.97 -11.88 -3.67
C ILE A 351 15.13 -10.87 -3.75
N ILE A 352 14.84 -9.59 -3.51
CA ILE A 352 15.75 -8.44 -3.64
C ILE A 352 15.91 -7.81 -2.28
N THR A 353 17.12 -7.86 -1.71
CA THR A 353 17.40 -7.37 -0.35
C THR A 353 18.16 -6.07 -0.37
N VAL A 354 17.62 -5.05 0.29
CA VAL A 354 18.12 -3.66 0.30
C VAL A 354 18.95 -3.41 1.55
N GLU A 355 20.21 -3.04 1.38
CA GLU A 355 21.20 -2.91 2.46
C GLU A 355 21.15 -1.57 3.22
N GLU A 356 20.76 -0.48 2.55
CA GLU A 356 20.59 0.82 3.23
C GLU A 356 19.40 0.83 4.19
N ASN A 357 18.39 0.00 3.93
CA ASN A 357 17.18 -0.06 4.75
C ASN A 357 17.40 -1.00 5.93
N LYS A 358 18.16 -0.53 6.92
CA LYS A 358 18.47 -1.29 8.14
C LYS A 358 17.30 -1.29 9.11
N THR A 359 17.16 -2.36 9.87
CA THR A 359 16.20 -2.54 10.97
C THR A 359 16.93 -2.90 12.26
N VAL A 360 16.18 -3.13 13.35
CA VAL A 360 16.72 -3.72 14.60
C VAL A 360 16.85 -5.25 14.56
N LEU A 361 16.44 -5.89 13.46
CA LEU A 361 16.53 -7.34 13.27
C LEU A 361 17.93 -7.77 12.79
N ASP A 362 18.17 -9.08 12.77
CA ASP A 362 19.43 -9.68 12.32
C ASP A 362 19.18 -10.99 11.53
N ASP A 363 18.02 -11.06 10.88
CA ASP A 363 17.50 -12.16 10.09
C ASP A 363 18.00 -12.07 8.64
N THR A 364 19.32 -12.15 8.46
CA THR A 364 19.95 -11.99 7.14
C THR A 364 19.78 -13.21 6.23
N PRO A 365 19.78 -13.03 4.88
CA PRO A 365 19.71 -14.13 3.90
C PRO A 365 20.70 -15.26 4.15
N ASN A 366 21.93 -14.93 4.54
CA ASN A 366 22.99 -15.91 4.78
C ASN A 366 22.68 -16.83 5.97
N LYS A 367 22.13 -16.28 7.05
CA LYS A 367 21.74 -17.07 8.24
C LYS A 367 20.56 -17.99 7.95
N LEU A 368 19.62 -17.55 7.11
CA LEU A 368 18.40 -18.28 6.77
C LEU A 368 18.56 -19.21 5.55
N GLY A 369 19.72 -19.23 4.90
CA GLY A 369 19.96 -20.00 3.67
C GLY A 369 19.17 -19.51 2.45
N ILE A 370 18.75 -18.24 2.45
CA ILE A 370 17.91 -17.66 1.39
C ILE A 370 18.79 -17.07 0.29
N LYS A 371 18.60 -17.52 -0.95
CA LYS A 371 19.21 -16.90 -2.13
C LYS A 371 18.47 -15.60 -2.48
N THR A 372 19.15 -14.47 -2.41
CA THR A 372 18.63 -13.15 -2.78
C THR A 372 19.53 -12.44 -3.80
N MET A 373 19.00 -11.38 -4.41
CA MET A 373 19.77 -10.36 -5.12
C MET A 373 19.98 -9.17 -4.17
N LYS A 374 21.17 -9.10 -3.58
CA LYS A 374 21.60 -7.99 -2.72
C LYS A 374 21.81 -6.72 -3.57
N VAL A 375 21.21 -5.61 -3.12
CA VAL A 375 21.35 -4.27 -3.71
C VAL A 375 21.64 -3.26 -2.62
N ASN A 376 22.36 -2.19 -2.95
CA ASN A 376 22.73 -1.20 -1.93
C ASN A 376 21.52 -0.39 -1.46
N ASN A 377 20.66 0.00 -2.40
CA ASN A 377 19.60 0.98 -2.19
C ASN A 377 18.33 0.69 -3.00
N TYR A 378 17.25 1.40 -2.71
CA TYR A 378 15.98 1.23 -3.43
C TYR A 378 16.05 1.64 -4.91
N TRP A 379 16.95 2.55 -5.31
CA TRP A 379 17.12 2.90 -6.73
C TRP A 379 17.65 1.71 -7.53
N GLU A 380 18.62 0.97 -6.98
CA GLU A 380 19.08 -0.30 -7.53
C GLU A 380 17.97 -1.36 -7.53
N ALA A 381 17.15 -1.45 -6.47
CA ALA A 381 16.01 -2.38 -6.45
C ALA A 381 14.99 -2.11 -7.57
N ILE A 382 14.66 -0.84 -7.81
CA ILE A 382 13.79 -0.39 -8.92
C ILE A 382 14.43 -0.75 -10.27
N GLY A 383 15.74 -0.51 -10.44
CA GLY A 383 16.48 -0.88 -11.65
C GLY A 383 16.52 -2.39 -11.91
N VAL A 384 16.69 -3.19 -10.86
CA VAL A 384 16.61 -4.66 -10.90
C VAL A 384 15.23 -5.12 -11.37
N ILE A 385 14.15 -4.54 -10.84
CA ILE A 385 12.78 -4.88 -11.25
C ILE A 385 12.51 -4.49 -12.71
N ALA A 386 12.97 -3.33 -13.15
CA ALA A 386 12.86 -2.91 -14.55
C ALA A 386 13.59 -3.87 -15.51
N ALA A 387 14.81 -4.31 -15.14
CA ALA A 387 15.56 -5.29 -15.91
C ALA A 387 14.90 -6.67 -15.92
N HIS A 388 14.46 -7.17 -14.75
CA HIS A 388 13.82 -8.48 -14.62
C HIS A 388 12.51 -8.54 -15.42
N LYS A 389 11.66 -7.50 -15.35
CA LYS A 389 10.45 -7.36 -16.18
C LYS A 389 10.74 -7.31 -17.68
N ALA A 390 11.84 -6.69 -18.08
CA ALA A 390 12.29 -6.70 -19.48
C ALA A 390 12.74 -8.10 -19.95
N GLY A 391 13.01 -9.04 -19.04
CA GLY A 391 13.59 -10.34 -19.34
C GLY A 391 15.11 -10.30 -19.47
N ILE A 392 15.75 -9.31 -18.83
CA ILE A 392 17.20 -9.11 -18.80
C ILE A 392 17.71 -9.60 -17.44
N ASP A 393 18.78 -10.42 -17.40
CA ASP A 393 19.47 -10.72 -16.15
C ASP A 393 20.06 -9.42 -15.58
N PRO A 394 19.64 -8.94 -14.39
CA PRO A 394 20.16 -7.72 -13.81
C PRO A 394 21.68 -7.73 -13.59
N LYS A 395 22.33 -8.90 -13.51
CA LYS A 395 23.80 -9.01 -13.47
C LYS A 395 24.47 -8.49 -14.73
N SER A 396 23.84 -8.62 -15.91
CA SER A 396 24.39 -8.12 -17.18
C SER A 396 24.52 -6.59 -17.25
N LEU A 397 23.86 -5.88 -16.32
CA LEU A 397 23.94 -4.42 -16.17
C LEU A 397 25.02 -4.00 -15.15
N ARG A 398 25.74 -4.95 -14.54
CA ARG A 398 26.90 -4.67 -13.68
C ARG A 398 28.17 -4.77 -14.52
N LYS A 399 29.02 -3.74 -14.39
CA LYS A 399 30.23 -3.51 -15.20
C LYS A 399 31.12 -4.75 -15.39
N ASP A 400 31.30 -5.54 -14.33
CA ASP A 400 32.29 -6.63 -14.26
C ASP A 400 31.66 -7.93 -13.67
N ALA A 401 30.40 -8.26 -14.02
CA ALA A 401 29.67 -9.40 -13.42
C ALA A 401 29.18 -10.48 -14.41
N ILE A 402 29.67 -10.45 -15.66
CA ILE A 402 29.42 -11.49 -16.66
C ILE A 402 30.74 -12.19 -16.97
N ASP A 403 30.88 -13.41 -16.44
CA ASP A 403 32.00 -14.29 -16.72
C ASP A 403 31.76 -15.13 -17.98
N ASN A 404 32.83 -15.69 -18.55
CA ASN A 404 32.73 -16.69 -19.60
C ASN A 404 31.95 -17.92 -19.10
N LEU A 405 31.11 -18.50 -19.97
CA LEU A 405 30.37 -19.73 -19.68
C LEU A 405 31.34 -20.86 -19.30
N GLN A 406 31.15 -21.41 -18.10
CA GLN A 406 31.99 -22.49 -17.58
C GLN A 406 31.47 -23.84 -18.07
N ASN A 407 32.36 -24.68 -18.60
CA ASN A 407 32.04 -26.08 -18.89
C ASN A 407 32.23 -26.93 -17.61
N PRO A 408 31.19 -27.60 -17.07
CA PRO A 408 31.31 -28.38 -15.84
C PRO A 408 32.40 -29.47 -15.89
N SER A 409 32.74 -30.00 -17.07
CA SER A 409 33.79 -31.01 -17.22
C SER A 409 35.23 -30.46 -17.10
N GLN A 410 35.42 -29.14 -17.04
CA GLN A 410 36.74 -28.49 -16.94
C GLN A 410 37.10 -28.06 -15.51
N LEU A 411 36.19 -28.19 -14.54
CA LEU A 411 36.41 -27.84 -13.12
C LEU A 411 37.48 -28.69 -12.39
N TYR A 412 38.00 -29.74 -13.03
CA TYR A 412 38.98 -30.67 -12.45
C TYR A 412 40.46 -30.35 -12.74
N ASN A 413 40.78 -29.20 -13.35
CA ASN A 413 42.17 -28.77 -13.58
C ASN A 413 42.49 -27.43 -12.89
N PRO A 414 43.18 -27.42 -11.74
CA PRO A 414 43.71 -26.19 -11.16
C PRO A 414 45.03 -25.84 -11.86
N ILE A 415 45.10 -24.67 -12.53
CA ILE A 415 46.29 -23.84 -12.85
C ILE A 415 45.80 -22.72 -13.79
N ARG A 416 45.78 -21.44 -13.36
CA ARG A 416 46.90 -20.49 -13.49
C ARG A 416 46.55 -19.08 -12.96
N ASP A 417 47.57 -18.24 -12.92
CA ASP A 417 47.70 -17.08 -12.04
C ASP A 417 47.50 -15.71 -12.72
N SER A 418 47.24 -14.73 -11.86
CA SER A 418 47.33 -13.26 -11.94
C SER A 418 47.83 -12.48 -13.19
N SER A 419 47.04 -11.44 -13.48
CA SER A 419 47.45 -10.04 -13.77
C SER A 419 47.98 -9.60 -15.15
N THR A 420 47.48 -8.45 -15.62
CA THR A 420 48.29 -7.23 -15.82
C THR A 420 47.42 -5.98 -16.03
N ASN A 421 47.85 -4.84 -15.51
CA ASN A 421 47.18 -3.54 -15.66
C ASN A 421 47.66 -2.79 -16.91
N GLY A 422 46.74 -2.22 -17.69
CA GLY A 422 47.05 -1.29 -18.78
C GLY A 422 46.32 0.05 -18.63
N LYS A 423 47.04 1.13 -18.29
CA LYS A 423 46.46 2.49 -18.25
C LYS A 423 46.54 3.13 -19.64
N GLY A 424 45.41 3.16 -20.36
CA GLY A 424 45.25 3.97 -21.56
C GLY A 424 44.60 5.33 -21.25
N HIS A 425 45.22 6.42 -21.69
CA HIS A 425 44.54 7.73 -21.73
C HIS A 425 43.57 7.76 -22.92
N TYR A 426 42.28 7.90 -22.65
CA TYR A 426 41.26 8.12 -23.67
C TYR A 426 40.61 9.49 -23.49
N HIS A 427 40.57 10.26 -24.58
CA HIS A 427 39.72 11.45 -24.65
C HIS A 427 38.25 11.02 -24.57
N LYS A 428 37.47 11.64 -23.67
CA LYS A 428 36.02 11.47 -23.62
C LYS A 428 35.38 12.13 -24.84
N VAL A 429 35.13 11.34 -25.87
CA VAL A 429 34.12 11.66 -26.89
C VAL A 429 32.79 11.11 -26.36
N CYS A 430 31.80 11.98 -26.15
CA CYS A 430 30.42 11.52 -26.05
C CYS A 430 29.97 11.12 -27.46
N VAL A 431 29.61 9.85 -27.62
CA VAL A 431 28.93 9.29 -28.80
C VAL A 431 27.50 8.96 -28.38
#